data_AF-C7LJ38-F1
#
_entry.id   AF-C7LJ38-F1
#
_cell.length_a   1.000
_cell.length_b   1.000
_cell.length_c   1.000
_cell.angle_alpha   90.00
_cell.angle_beta   90.00
_cell.angle_gamma   90.00
#
_symmetry.space_group_name_H-M   'P 1'
#
loop_
_entity.id
_entity.type
_entity.pdbx_description
1 polymer ?
#
loop_
_entity_poly.entity_id
_entity_poly.type
_entity_poly.pdbx_seq_one_letter_code
_entity_poly.pdbx_strand_id
1 'polypeptide(L)'
;MMDEDEAEYMRLVEALKAEAGRLSGLGAGIVAGLALDIASDSRTFARVFGLAHALVLRELTALAQTGDYVRIRQRDARTQRTHYELGQAGHRLVEEVKG
;
A
#
# COMPACT_ATOMS: atom_id res chain seq x y z
N MET A 1 16.18 16.33 9.31
CA MET A 1 16.01 15.22 10.25
C MET A 1 14.72 14.55 9.81
N MET A 2 14.78 13.33 9.27
CA MET A 2 13.54 12.60 8.95
C MET A 2 12.80 12.32 10.26
N ASP A 3 11.48 12.42 10.22
CA ASP A 3 10.63 12.00 11.32
C ASP A 3 10.80 10.47 11.55
N GLU A 4 10.60 10.00 12.77
CA GLU A 4 10.76 8.58 13.11
C GLU A 4 9.73 7.72 12.36
N ASP A 5 8.50 8.23 12.23
CA ASP A 5 7.42 7.62 11.45
C ASP A 5 7.75 7.54 9.95
N GLU A 6 8.37 8.60 9.41
CA GLU A 6 8.82 8.63 8.01
C GLU A 6 9.95 7.61 7.76
N ALA A 7 10.88 7.51 8.70
CA ALA A 7 11.97 6.54 8.63
C ALA A 7 11.47 5.09 8.78
N GLU A 8 10.45 4.83 9.61
CA GLU A 8 9.79 3.52 9.69
C GLU A 8 9.09 3.18 8.38
N TYR A 9 8.31 4.10 7.81
CA TYR A 9 7.66 3.91 6.53
C TYR A 9 8.67 3.58 5.42
N MET A 10 9.74 4.37 5.28
CA MET A 10 10.74 4.15 4.24
C MET A 10 11.50 2.84 4.42
N ARG A 11 11.82 2.45 5.67
CA ARG A 11 12.44 1.14 5.95
C ARG A 11 11.54 -0.01 5.51
N LEU A 12 10.25 0.05 5.84
CA LEU A 12 9.31 -0.99 5.45
C LEU A 12 9.11 -1.04 3.93
N VAL A 13 9.04 0.10 3.26
CA VAL A 13 8.93 0.16 1.79
C VAL A 13 10.13 -0.49 1.12
N GLU A 14 11.36 -0.19 1.56
CA GLU A 14 12.55 -0.80 0.97
C GLU A 14 12.63 -2.30 1.25
N ALA A 15 12.25 -2.75 2.45
CA ALA A 15 12.19 -4.19 2.76
C ALA A 15 11.17 -4.93 1.88
N LEU A 16 9.97 -4.37 1.70
CA LEU A 16 8.94 -4.93 0.82
C LEU A 16 9.36 -4.94 -0.67
N LYS A 17 10.08 -3.91 -1.13
CA LYS A 17 10.61 -3.84 -2.50
C LYS A 17 11.72 -4.85 -2.76
N ALA A 18 12.52 -5.17 -1.74
CA ALA A 18 13.61 -6.12 -1.85
C ALA A 18 13.13 -7.56 -2.11
N GLU A 19 11.85 -7.85 -1.84
CA GLU A 19 11.28 -9.17 -2.08
C GLU A 19 11.05 -9.44 -3.58
N ALA A 20 12.09 -10.00 -4.21
CA ALA A 20 12.12 -10.69 -5.52
C ALA A 20 11.17 -10.15 -6.62
N GLY A 21 10.98 -8.83 -6.71
CA GLY A 21 10.10 -8.20 -7.70
C GLY A 21 8.60 -8.47 -7.52
N ARG A 22 8.18 -8.90 -6.32
CA ARG A 22 6.78 -9.19 -6.00
C ARG A 22 5.88 -7.93 -6.04
N LEU A 23 6.47 -6.76 -5.74
CA LEU A 23 5.77 -5.49 -5.69
C LEU A 23 6.50 -4.43 -6.52
N SER A 24 5.73 -3.54 -7.16
CA SER A 24 6.27 -2.29 -7.66
C SER A 24 6.65 -1.36 -6.49
N GLY A 25 7.42 -0.30 -6.75
CA GLY A 25 7.72 0.70 -5.72
C GLY A 25 6.45 1.35 -5.14
N LEU A 26 5.44 1.63 -5.97
CA LEU A 26 4.15 2.16 -5.50
C LEU A 26 3.35 1.10 -4.74
N GLY A 27 3.40 -0.15 -5.20
CA GLY A 27 2.73 -1.27 -4.55
C GLY A 27 3.27 -1.53 -3.14
N ALA A 28 4.59 -1.52 -2.99
CA ALA A 28 5.25 -1.59 -1.68
C ALA A 28 4.87 -0.41 -0.78
N GLY A 29 4.82 0.80 -1.33
CA GLY A 29 4.31 1.99 -0.63
C GLY A 29 2.90 1.83 -0.10
N ILE A 30 1.97 1.33 -0.92
CA ILE A 30 0.58 1.09 -0.52
C ILE A 30 0.47 0.04 0.58
N VAL A 31 1.20 -1.08 0.45
CA VAL A 31 1.21 -2.14 1.47
C VAL A 31 1.80 -1.64 2.79
N ALA A 32 2.93 -0.93 2.75
CA ALA A 32 3.55 -0.32 3.94
C ALA A 32 2.62 0.70 4.61
N GLY A 33 2.05 1.62 3.82
CA GLY A 33 1.16 2.66 4.33
C GLY A 33 -0.11 2.09 4.96
N LEU A 34 -0.58 0.93 4.51
CA LEU A 34 -1.67 0.23 5.16
C LEU A 34 -1.21 -0.51 6.44
N ALA A 35 -0.08 -1.20 6.39
CA ALA A 35 0.46 -1.96 7.51
C ALA A 35 0.88 -1.09 8.71
N LEU A 36 1.15 0.20 8.48
CA LEU A 36 1.46 1.21 9.49
C LEU A 36 0.27 2.12 9.82
N ASP A 37 -0.94 1.77 9.36
CA ASP A 37 -2.17 2.54 9.59
C ASP A 37 -2.12 4.02 9.12
N ILE A 38 -1.28 4.32 8.13
CA ILE A 38 -1.15 5.65 7.53
C ILE A 38 -2.32 5.93 6.58
N ALA A 39 -2.72 4.93 5.78
CA ALA A 39 -3.85 5.06 4.87
C ALA A 39 -4.51 3.72 4.52
N SER A 40 -5.83 3.66 4.73
CA SER A 40 -6.70 2.54 4.36
C SER A 40 -7.61 2.82 3.16
N ASP A 41 -7.37 3.94 2.46
CA ASP A 41 -8.10 4.28 1.26
C ASP A 41 -7.28 5.11 0.25
N SER A 42 -7.69 4.99 -1.02
CA SER A 42 -6.97 5.56 -2.18
C SER A 42 -6.79 7.08 -2.15
N ARG A 43 -7.73 7.83 -1.56
CA ARG A 43 -7.72 9.30 -1.54
C ARG A 43 -6.81 9.78 -0.42
N THR A 44 -6.87 9.13 0.74
CA THR A 44 -5.97 9.42 1.87
C THR A 44 -4.53 9.13 1.48
N PHE A 45 -4.25 7.96 0.90
CA PHE A 45 -2.91 7.62 0.42
C PHE A 45 -2.38 8.63 -0.60
N ALA A 46 -3.16 8.94 -1.65
CA ALA A 46 -2.78 9.92 -2.66
C ALA A 46 -2.45 11.30 -2.05
N ARG A 47 -3.26 11.75 -1.09
CA ARG A 47 -3.07 13.05 -0.43
C ARG A 47 -1.82 13.08 0.46
N VAL A 48 -1.62 12.03 1.27
CA VAL A 48 -0.48 11.94 2.21
C VAL A 48 0.84 11.95 1.45
N PHE A 49 0.94 11.17 0.38
CA PHE A 49 2.18 11.01 -0.39
C PHE A 49 2.30 11.94 -1.60
N GLY A 50 1.35 12.88 -1.78
CA GLY A 50 1.39 13.84 -2.90
C GLY A 50 1.29 13.21 -4.29
N LEU A 51 0.58 12.08 -4.42
CA LEU A 51 0.48 11.30 -5.65
C LEU A 51 -0.80 11.60 -6.43
N ALA A 52 -0.74 11.43 -7.75
CA ALA A 52 -1.93 11.44 -8.57
C ALA A 52 -2.85 10.27 -8.20
N HIS A 53 -4.11 10.57 -7.82
CA HIS A 53 -5.07 9.56 -7.37
C HIS A 53 -5.31 8.45 -8.40
N ALA A 54 -5.28 8.75 -9.69
CA ALA A 54 -5.41 7.76 -10.75
C ALA A 54 -4.29 6.70 -10.75
N LEU A 55 -3.05 7.08 -10.38
CA LEU A 55 -1.95 6.12 -10.25
C LEU A 55 -2.20 5.16 -9.09
N VAL A 56 -2.69 5.68 -7.96
CA VAL A 56 -3.04 4.87 -6.79
C VAL A 56 -4.17 3.89 -7.13
N LEU A 57 -5.21 4.33 -7.84
CA LEU A 57 -6.31 3.45 -8.28
C LEU A 57 -5.85 2.34 -9.23
N ARG A 58 -4.95 2.66 -10.16
CA ARG A 58 -4.35 1.68 -11.07
C ARG A 58 -3.56 0.63 -10.27
N GLU A 59 -2.72 1.07 -9.35
CA GLU A 59 -1.90 0.15 -8.55
C GLU A 59 -2.76 -0.72 -7.62
N LEU A 60 -3.76 -0.14 -6.95
CA LEU A 60 -4.70 -0.91 -6.12
C LEU A 60 -5.44 -1.99 -6.92
N THR A 61 -5.76 -1.70 -8.18
CA THR A 61 -6.38 -2.71 -9.06
C THR A 61 -5.40 -3.83 -9.38
N ALA A 62 -4.14 -3.51 -9.67
CA ALA A 62 -3.10 -4.50 -9.91
C ALA A 62 -2.83 -5.38 -8.68
N LEU A 63 -2.70 -4.78 -7.48
CA LEU A 63 -2.48 -5.48 -6.21
C LEU A 63 -3.64 -6.39 -5.82
N ALA A 64 -4.87 -5.98 -6.13
CA ALA A 64 -6.06 -6.79 -5.83
C ALA A 64 -6.25 -7.96 -6.81
N GLN A 65 -5.76 -7.82 -8.04
CA GLN A 65 -5.82 -8.88 -9.04
C GLN A 65 -4.63 -9.84 -8.95
N THR A 66 -3.48 -9.36 -8.47
CA THR A 66 -2.21 -10.09 -8.49
C THR A 66 -1.83 -10.51 -7.08
N GLY A 67 -1.81 -11.82 -6.82
CA GLY A 67 -1.21 -12.38 -5.60
C GLY A 67 -1.99 -12.17 -4.29
N ASP A 68 -3.13 -11.47 -4.26
CA ASP A 68 -3.88 -11.17 -3.03
C ASP A 68 -3.05 -10.37 -2.00
N TYR A 69 -2.31 -9.35 -2.46
CA TYR A 69 -1.60 -8.43 -1.57
C TYR A 69 -2.54 -7.45 -0.88
N VAL A 70 -3.58 -7.01 -1.59
CA VAL A 70 -4.59 -6.08 -1.09
C VAL A 70 -5.98 -6.58 -1.48
N ARG A 71 -6.95 -6.46 -0.58
CA ARG A 71 -8.36 -6.75 -0.86
C ARG A 71 -9.16 -5.45 -0.87
N ILE A 72 -9.93 -5.23 -1.94
CA ILE A 72 -10.84 -4.08 -2.02
C ILE A 72 -12.10 -4.37 -1.20
N ARG A 73 -12.42 -3.48 -0.25
CA ARG A 73 -13.59 -3.60 0.61
C ARG A 73 -14.80 -2.83 0.12
N GLN A 74 -14.56 -1.63 -0.40
CA GLN A 74 -15.62 -0.77 -0.89
C GLN A 74 -15.09 0.17 -1.96
N ARG A 75 -15.94 0.48 -2.95
CA ARG A 75 -15.71 1.54 -3.92
C ARG A 75 -16.86 2.53 -3.84
N ASP A 76 -16.56 3.79 -3.51
CA ASP A 76 -17.52 4.88 -3.54
C ASP A 76 -17.58 5.46 -4.96
N ALA A 77 -18.73 5.30 -5.62
CA ALA A 77 -18.93 5.76 -7.00
C ALA A 77 -18.96 7.29 -7.13
N ARG A 78 -19.36 8.02 -6.08
CA ARG A 78 -19.47 9.49 -6.11
C ARG A 78 -18.10 10.14 -5.92
N THR A 79 -17.29 9.63 -5.00
CA THR A 79 -15.97 10.22 -4.69
C THR A 79 -14.80 9.50 -5.35
N GLN A 80 -15.07 8.39 -6.04
CA GLN A 80 -14.06 7.47 -6.60
C GLN A 80 -13.08 6.97 -5.53
N ARG A 81 -13.51 6.89 -4.26
CA ARG A 81 -12.67 6.42 -3.16
C ARG A 81 -12.73 4.90 -3.12
N THR A 82 -11.57 4.26 -3.08
CA THR A 82 -11.45 2.81 -2.89
C THR A 82 -10.89 2.55 -1.49
N HIS A 83 -11.67 1.87 -0.66
CA HIS A 83 -11.25 1.37 0.65
C HIS A 83 -10.71 -0.05 0.49
N TYR A 84 -9.62 -0.34 1.20
CA TYR A 84 -8.91 -1.59 1.03
C TYR A 84 -8.24 -2.04 2.32
N GLU A 85 -7.93 -3.33 2.40
CA GLU A 85 -7.18 -3.95 3.48
C GLU A 85 -6.13 -4.91 2.94
N LEU A 86 -5.28 -5.48 3.80
CA LEU A 86 -4.28 -6.45 3.38
C LEU A 86 -4.99 -7.75 2.98
N GLY A 87 -4.60 -8.29 1.82
CA GLY A 87 -4.94 -9.67 1.48
C GLY A 87 -4.02 -10.65 2.21
N GLN A 88 -4.23 -11.95 2.01
CA GLN A 88 -3.48 -12.96 2.73
C GLN A 88 -1.98 -12.95 2.39
N ALA A 89 -1.62 -12.68 1.13
CA ALA A 89 -0.22 -12.55 0.75
C ALA A 89 0.40 -11.24 1.25
N GLY A 90 -0.39 -10.17 1.32
CA GLY A 90 0.06 -8.89 1.89
C GLY A 90 0.42 -9.03 3.36
N HIS A 91 -0.43 -9.69 4.15
CA HIS A 91 -0.14 -10.01 5.54
C HIS A 91 1.14 -10.83 5.68
N ARG A 92 1.24 -11.96 4.96
CA ARG A 92 2.44 -12.82 5.04
C ARG A 92 3.71 -12.07 4.69
N LEU A 93 3.68 -11.27 3.62
CA LEU A 93 4.84 -10.51 3.19
C LEU A 93 5.27 -9.47 4.25
N VAL A 94 4.32 -8.78 4.87
CA VAL A 94 4.62 -7.81 5.94
C VAL A 94 5.23 -8.51 7.16
N GLU A 95 4.72 -9.68 7.56
CA GLU A 95 5.31 -10.46 8.65
C GLU A 95 6.70 -10.98 8.29
N GLU A 96 6.90 -11.46 7.06
CA GLU A 96 8.19 -11.95 6.54
C GLU A 96 9.30 -10.88 6.60
N VAL A 97 8.97 -9.61 6.34
CA VAL A 97 9.96 -8.52 6.34
C VAL A 97 10.13 -7.81 7.68
N LYS A 98 9.19 -7.99 8.62
CA LYS A 98 9.27 -7.44 9.98
C LYS A 98 9.95 -8.39 10.97
N GLY A 99 9.89 -9.70 10.72
CA GLY A 99 10.60 -10.74 11.50
C GLY A 99 12.09 -10.81 11.19
#